data_AF-A0A962W6K7-F1
#
_entry.id   AF-A0A962W6K7-F1
#
_cell.length_a   1.000
_cell.length_b   1.000
_cell.length_c   1.000
_cell.angle_alpha   90.00
_cell.angle_beta   90.00
_cell.angle_gamma   90.00
#
_symmetry.space_group_name_H-M   'P 1'
#
loop_
_entity.id
_entity.type
_entity.pdbx_description
1 polymer ?
#
loop_
_entity_poly.entity_id
_entity_poly.type
_entity_poly.pdbx_seq_one_letter_code
_entity_poly.pdbx_strand_id
1 'polypeptide(L)'
;MLRSALAIVLLLSCLGAHAGNFPRPAALEPAVQFWIKVYTEVSTSQGYLHDDENLAVVYERLDFDPYTSRSQRQRLENSAKARIASALNAIARGKRSNLSSTEARVLAAWPEGTSANTFAAAAHNVRFQLGQSDRFREGLVRSGQWKPYIRQVLAAHELPQELEVLPHVESSFNPSAYSKVAAAGMWQFMPTTARDFMRVDHVVDERLDPFTATEGAARLLKRNYAITGTWPLALTAYNHGTGGVLRASKHVGTKDIGVIAQRYRGPAFGFASRNFYPSFLAALEIDRHADRYFGALKLDAPTPYDTVIVRDFVSARALAQTAGISVEEIKQHNPALRDPVWSGEKHIPAGYALRIPQARVSQPLEQLVATLPGTARFSHQKPDLTHRIRPGDSLSVIARRYGTTVARLMALNGMRNHNIRAGRTLILPGNVLSEPAMASRSVSVASAAPASEYVIRKGDSLWSIARRFQVSQRDLVAWNGISPNSYIKPGQKLKIASSG
;
A
#
# COMPACT_ATOMS: atom_id res chain seq x y z
N MET A 1 54.86 -58.83 -7.37
CA MET A 1 53.71 -58.58 -8.26
C MET A 1 52.49 -58.25 -7.40
N LEU A 2 51.81 -57.15 -7.77
CA LEU A 2 50.47 -56.63 -7.45
C LEU A 2 49.82 -57.04 -6.10
N ARG A 3 49.69 -56.14 -5.12
CA ARG A 3 48.68 -55.05 -4.98
C ARG A 3 47.23 -55.56 -4.92
N SER A 4 46.62 -55.45 -3.74
CA SER A 4 45.18 -55.26 -3.57
C SER A 4 44.97 -54.23 -2.47
N ALA A 5 44.68 -53.02 -2.89
CA ALA A 5 44.47 -51.86 -2.04
C ALA A 5 42.98 -51.75 -1.68
N LEU A 6 42.75 -51.50 -0.40
CA LEU A 6 41.48 -51.20 0.24
C LEU A 6 40.92 -49.88 -0.34
N ALA A 7 39.82 -49.94 -1.08
CA ALA A 7 39.11 -48.75 -1.55
C ALA A 7 38.05 -48.35 -0.50
N ILE A 8 38.39 -47.36 0.32
CA ILE A 8 37.44 -46.61 1.14
C ILE A 8 36.65 -45.71 0.19
N VAL A 9 35.36 -46.03 -0.02
CA VAL A 9 34.43 -45.18 -0.74
C VAL A 9 34.02 -44.04 0.19
N LEU A 10 34.64 -42.88 0.02
CA LEU A 10 34.13 -41.61 0.53
C LEU A 10 32.85 -41.25 -0.24
N LEU A 11 31.70 -41.47 0.38
CA LEU A 11 30.44 -40.85 -0.01
C LEU A 11 30.51 -39.35 0.32
N LEU A 12 31.13 -38.59 -0.58
CA LEU A 12 30.88 -37.15 -0.70
C LEU A 12 29.47 -37.00 -1.26
N SER A 13 28.51 -36.81 -0.36
CA SER A 13 27.18 -36.31 -0.67
C SER A 13 27.30 -34.89 -1.21
N CYS A 14 27.65 -34.76 -2.48
CA CYS A 14 27.36 -33.55 -3.23
C CYS A 14 25.83 -33.40 -3.25
N LEU A 15 25.31 -32.57 -2.34
CA LEU A 15 24.00 -31.95 -2.48
C LEU A 15 23.99 -31.24 -3.83
N GLY A 16 23.52 -31.96 -4.85
CA GLY A 16 23.29 -31.42 -6.16
C GLY A 16 22.36 -30.22 -6.01
N ALA A 17 22.90 -29.03 -6.26
CA ALA A 17 22.10 -27.85 -6.53
C ALA A 17 21.14 -28.21 -7.67
N HIS A 18 19.89 -28.52 -7.34
CA HIS A 18 18.79 -28.22 -8.24
C HIS A 18 18.83 -26.70 -8.41
N ALA A 19 19.56 -26.23 -9.43
CA ALA A 19 19.56 -24.84 -9.84
C ALA A 19 18.20 -24.55 -10.50
N GLY A 20 17.14 -24.56 -9.69
CA GLY A 20 15.84 -24.06 -10.09
C GLY A 20 15.95 -22.59 -10.47
N ASN A 21 14.89 -22.06 -11.09
CA ASN A 21 14.82 -20.67 -11.54
C ASN A 21 15.19 -19.64 -10.46
N PHE A 22 15.10 -20.00 -9.18
CA PHE A 22 15.37 -19.14 -8.02
C PHE A 22 16.49 -19.73 -7.14
N PRO A 23 17.78 -19.52 -7.48
CA PRO A 23 18.88 -20.01 -6.65
C PRO A 23 18.87 -19.35 -5.27
N ARG A 24 19.27 -20.11 -4.24
CA ARG A 24 19.40 -19.64 -2.85
C ARG A 24 20.87 -19.74 -2.41
N PRO A 25 21.73 -18.78 -2.80
CA PRO A 25 23.13 -18.78 -2.37
C PRO A 25 23.25 -18.72 -0.85
N ALA A 26 24.24 -19.41 -0.27
CA ALA A 26 24.50 -19.41 1.17
C ALA A 26 24.70 -17.97 1.74
N ALA A 27 25.23 -17.07 0.92
CA ALA A 27 25.40 -15.65 1.24
C ALA A 27 24.08 -14.91 1.59
N LEU A 28 22.93 -15.42 1.12
CA LEU A 28 21.61 -14.86 1.41
C LEU A 28 20.92 -15.54 2.58
N GLU A 29 21.43 -16.67 3.08
CA GLU A 29 20.74 -17.49 4.07
C GLU A 29 20.38 -16.73 5.35
N PRO A 30 21.26 -15.90 5.94
CA PRO A 30 20.89 -15.05 7.07
C PRO A 30 19.69 -14.15 6.79
N ALA A 31 19.63 -13.57 5.59
CA ALA A 31 18.54 -12.69 5.18
C ALA A 31 17.24 -13.47 4.98
N VAL A 32 17.30 -14.64 4.34
CA VAL A 32 16.12 -15.49 4.14
C VAL A 32 15.54 -15.93 5.48
N GLN A 33 16.38 -16.42 6.41
CA GLN A 33 15.93 -16.82 7.74
C GLN A 33 15.34 -15.66 8.53
N PHE A 34 15.94 -14.47 8.45
CA PHE A 34 15.38 -13.27 9.06
C PHE A 34 13.97 -12.95 8.53
N TRP A 35 13.77 -12.99 7.21
CA TRP A 35 12.44 -12.75 6.64
C TRP A 35 11.44 -13.86 6.96
N ILE A 36 11.87 -15.12 7.10
CA ILE A 36 11.01 -16.19 7.61
C ILE A 36 10.47 -15.81 8.99
N LYS A 37 11.33 -15.37 9.92
CA LYS A 37 10.90 -14.92 11.26
C LYS A 37 9.94 -13.74 11.19
N VAL A 38 10.25 -12.72 10.38
CA VAL A 38 9.38 -11.55 10.19
C VAL A 38 7.98 -11.95 9.70
N TYR A 39 7.92 -12.94 8.81
CA TYR A 39 6.67 -13.43 8.24
C TYR A 39 5.96 -14.50 9.07
N THR A 40 6.55 -15.05 10.14
CA THR A 40 5.94 -16.19 10.86
C THR A 40 5.89 -16.02 12.38
N GLU A 41 6.82 -15.27 12.99
CA GLU A 41 6.99 -15.22 14.45
C GLU A 41 6.51 -13.91 15.10
N VAL A 42 6.41 -12.83 14.34
CA VAL A 42 6.08 -11.49 14.85
C VAL A 42 4.97 -10.83 14.04
N SER A 43 3.93 -10.31 14.69
CA SER A 43 2.77 -9.68 14.03
C SER A 43 2.99 -8.19 13.79
N THR A 44 2.01 -7.50 13.20
CA THR A 44 2.02 -6.03 13.05
C THR A 44 1.92 -5.24 14.36
N SER A 45 1.73 -5.90 15.50
CA SER A 45 1.89 -5.32 16.84
C SER A 45 3.28 -5.55 17.43
N GLN A 46 4.20 -6.17 16.68
CA GLN A 46 5.53 -6.51 17.15
C GLN A 46 6.58 -6.18 16.08
N GLY A 47 7.86 -6.31 16.42
CA GLY A 47 8.94 -6.29 15.43
C GLY A 47 10.30 -6.54 16.03
N TYR A 48 11.31 -6.66 15.19
CA TYR A 48 12.68 -6.92 15.61
C TYR A 48 13.53 -5.66 15.54
N LEU A 49 14.38 -5.47 16.55
CA LEU A 49 15.58 -4.66 16.43
C LEU A 49 16.75 -5.57 16.03
N HIS A 50 17.42 -5.22 14.94
CA HIS A 50 18.43 -6.07 14.30
C HIS A 50 19.53 -5.21 13.65
N ASP A 51 20.59 -5.85 13.18
CA ASP A 51 21.61 -5.20 12.36
C ASP A 51 21.18 -5.16 10.88
N ASP A 52 21.27 -3.99 10.23
CA ASP A 52 20.89 -3.79 8.82
C ASP A 52 21.78 -4.58 7.85
N GLU A 53 23.06 -4.79 8.20
CA GLU A 53 24.05 -5.44 7.34
C GLU A 53 24.17 -6.95 7.61
N ASN A 54 24.09 -7.36 8.89
CA ASN A 54 24.12 -8.76 9.30
C ASN A 54 22.77 -9.22 9.88
N LEU A 55 21.89 -9.69 9.01
CA LEU A 55 20.54 -10.12 9.38
C LEU A 55 20.46 -11.37 10.28
N ALA A 56 21.57 -12.08 10.51
CA ALA A 56 21.61 -13.11 11.56
C ALA A 56 21.55 -12.50 12.97
N VAL A 57 21.94 -11.23 13.12
CA VAL A 57 22.00 -10.54 14.42
C VAL A 57 20.67 -9.85 14.71
N VAL A 58 19.89 -10.46 15.60
CA VAL A 58 18.66 -9.89 16.16
C VAL A 58 18.89 -9.58 17.63
N TYR A 59 18.76 -8.32 18.01
CA TYR A 59 19.05 -7.83 19.35
C TYR A 59 17.89 -8.02 20.33
N GLU A 60 16.68 -7.66 19.90
CA GLU A 60 15.47 -7.82 20.72
C GLU A 60 14.21 -7.79 19.88
N ARG A 61 13.15 -8.43 20.37
CA ARG A 61 11.79 -8.21 19.91
C ARG A 61 11.18 -7.05 20.69
N LEU A 62 10.52 -6.14 19.99
CA LEU A 62 9.67 -5.11 20.58
C LEU A 62 8.21 -5.49 20.39
N ASP A 63 7.45 -5.32 21.46
CA ASP A 63 6.01 -5.54 21.50
C ASP A 63 5.32 -4.18 21.71
N PHE A 64 4.28 -3.91 20.91
CA PHE A 64 3.45 -2.72 21.01
C PHE A 64 2.05 -3.11 21.44
N ASP A 65 1.51 -2.38 22.42
CA ASP A 65 0.10 -2.48 22.74
C ASP A 65 -0.74 -2.07 21.50
N PRO A 66 -1.82 -2.81 21.16
CA PRO A 66 -2.67 -2.53 20.00
C PRO A 66 -3.17 -1.08 19.92
N TYR A 67 -3.40 -0.44 21.08
CA TYR A 67 -3.88 0.93 21.21
C TYR A 67 -2.77 1.98 21.21
N THR A 68 -1.49 1.57 21.15
CA THR A 68 -0.36 2.49 21.08
C THR A 68 -0.42 3.32 19.79
N SER A 69 -0.51 4.63 19.94
CA SER A 69 -0.53 5.55 18.80
C SER A 69 0.78 5.49 18.00
N ARG A 70 0.72 5.85 16.73
CA ARG A 70 1.88 5.83 15.83
C ARG A 70 3.07 6.65 16.36
N SER A 71 2.81 7.81 16.98
CA SER A 71 3.87 8.65 17.55
C SER A 71 4.49 8.02 18.79
N GLN A 72 3.70 7.34 19.63
CA GLN A 72 4.21 6.56 20.76
C GLN A 72 5.06 5.39 20.28
N ARG A 73 4.61 4.62 19.28
CA ARG A 73 5.40 3.52 18.70
C ARG A 73 6.75 4.01 18.18
N GLN A 74 6.77 5.13 17.46
CA GLN A 74 8.02 5.71 16.96
C GLN A 74 8.98 6.12 18.09
N ARG A 75 8.45 6.65 19.21
CA ARG A 75 9.29 7.01 20.38
C ARG A 75 9.89 5.79 21.04
N LEU A 76 9.10 4.73 21.23
CA LEU A 76 9.58 3.46 21.78
C LEU A 76 10.65 2.83 20.89
N GLU A 77 10.42 2.79 19.58
CA GLU A 77 11.39 2.32 18.58
C GLU A 77 12.70 3.11 18.66
N ASN A 78 12.64 4.44 18.65
CA ASN A 78 13.83 5.29 18.67
C ASN A 78 14.61 5.13 19.98
N SER A 79 13.92 5.03 21.12
CA SER A 79 14.53 4.83 22.43
C SER A 79 15.26 3.47 22.50
N ALA A 80 14.61 2.41 22.01
CA ALA A 80 15.19 1.08 21.99
C ALA A 80 16.40 0.97 21.05
N LYS A 81 16.34 1.58 19.85
CA LYS A 81 17.50 1.71 18.96
C LYS A 81 18.68 2.40 19.63
N ALA A 82 18.44 3.54 20.28
CA ALA A 82 19.48 4.31 20.96
C ALA A 82 20.13 3.50 22.10
N ARG A 83 19.33 2.72 22.84
CA ARG A 83 19.82 1.85 23.90
C ARG A 83 20.75 0.75 23.36
N ILE A 84 20.37 0.09 22.26
CA ILE A 84 21.21 -0.92 21.60
C ILE A 84 22.50 -0.30 21.05
N ALA A 85 22.39 0.85 20.37
CA ALA A 85 23.55 1.55 19.84
C ALA A 85 24.54 1.95 20.95
N SER A 86 24.04 2.37 22.11
CA SER A 86 24.86 2.65 23.29
C SER A 86 25.58 1.40 23.80
N ALA A 87 24.86 0.28 23.91
CA ALA A 87 25.43 -1.00 24.32
C ALA A 87 26.52 -1.49 23.35
N LEU A 88 26.26 -1.41 22.03
CA LEU A 88 27.24 -1.74 20.99
C LEU A 88 28.51 -0.90 21.11
N ASN A 89 28.38 0.42 21.35
CA ASN A 89 29.52 1.30 21.57
C ASN A 89 30.29 0.98 22.86
N ALA A 90 29.60 0.60 23.94
CA ALA A 90 30.26 0.20 25.18
C ALA A 90 31.08 -1.09 24.99
N ILE A 91 30.51 -2.07 24.28
CA ILE A 91 31.17 -3.32 23.91
C ILE A 91 32.33 -3.05 22.94
N ALA A 92 32.18 -2.15 21.97
CA ALA A 92 33.25 -1.75 21.07
C ALA A 92 34.46 -1.17 21.82
N ARG A 93 34.22 -0.41 22.92
CA ARG A 93 35.28 0.12 23.80
C ARG A 93 35.89 -0.91 24.76
N GLY A 94 35.54 -2.18 24.63
CA GLY A 94 36.14 -3.28 25.40
C GLY A 94 35.36 -3.72 26.64
N LYS A 95 34.14 -3.21 26.88
CA LYS A 95 33.33 -3.68 28.00
C LYS A 95 32.94 -5.16 27.81
N ARG A 96 33.36 -6.04 28.73
CA ARG A 96 33.06 -7.48 28.72
C ARG A 96 32.54 -8.02 30.06
N SER A 97 32.73 -7.29 31.15
CA SER A 97 32.24 -7.63 32.49
C SER A 97 31.29 -6.54 33.01
N ASN A 98 30.52 -6.86 34.06
CA ASN A 98 29.51 -5.95 34.65
C ASN A 98 28.54 -5.38 33.60
N LEU A 99 28.08 -6.25 32.70
CA LEU A 99 27.18 -5.90 31.63
C LEU A 99 25.76 -5.71 32.19
N SER A 100 25.10 -4.64 31.76
CA SER A 100 23.65 -4.52 31.89
C SER A 100 22.95 -5.63 31.10
N SER A 101 21.67 -5.87 31.38
CA SER A 101 20.87 -6.86 30.65
C SER A 101 20.84 -6.61 29.14
N THR A 102 20.86 -5.33 28.71
CA THR A 102 20.91 -4.99 27.29
C THR A 102 22.28 -5.25 26.69
N GLU A 103 23.37 -4.87 27.38
CA GLU A 103 24.73 -5.14 26.89
C GLU A 103 25.01 -6.65 26.80
N ALA A 104 24.57 -7.43 27.79
CA ALA A 104 24.71 -8.88 27.76
C ALA A 104 23.97 -9.51 26.56
N ARG A 105 22.71 -9.10 26.32
CA ARG A 105 21.94 -9.57 25.17
C ARG A 105 22.53 -9.13 23.83
N VAL A 106 23.01 -7.89 23.74
CA VAL A 106 23.68 -7.38 22.53
C VAL A 106 24.97 -8.15 22.26
N LEU A 107 25.80 -8.38 23.27
CA LEU A 107 27.04 -9.16 23.11
C LEU A 107 26.75 -10.60 22.68
N ALA A 108 25.76 -11.24 23.30
CA ALA A 108 25.36 -12.61 22.98
C ALA A 108 24.73 -12.79 21.59
N ALA A 109 24.23 -11.71 20.98
CA ALA A 109 23.67 -11.76 19.61
C ALA A 109 24.76 -11.86 18.53
N TRP A 110 26.03 -11.62 18.86
CA TRP A 110 27.14 -11.68 17.94
C TRP A 110 28.00 -12.94 18.17
N PRO A 111 28.62 -13.51 17.12
CA PRO A 111 29.57 -14.60 17.28
C PRO A 111 30.73 -14.23 18.21
N GLU A 112 31.25 -15.22 18.92
CA GLU A 112 32.47 -15.06 19.72
C GLU A 112 33.64 -14.57 18.84
N GLY A 113 34.49 -13.71 19.40
CA GLY A 113 35.61 -13.12 18.66
C GLY A 113 35.25 -11.94 17.75
N THR A 114 33.99 -11.49 17.71
CA THR A 114 33.59 -10.29 16.95
C THR A 114 34.44 -9.07 17.35
N SER A 115 34.99 -8.37 16.34
CA SER A 115 35.93 -7.28 16.55
C SER A 115 35.28 -6.01 17.13
N ALA A 116 36.07 -5.20 17.83
CA ALA A 116 35.64 -3.88 18.32
C ALA A 116 35.13 -2.97 17.18
N ASN A 117 35.80 -2.99 16.02
CA ASN A 117 35.40 -2.22 14.85
C ASN A 117 34.04 -2.66 14.30
N THR A 118 33.76 -3.96 14.32
CA THR A 118 32.45 -4.51 13.92
C THR A 118 31.34 -4.02 14.84
N PHE A 119 31.55 -4.04 16.16
CA PHE A 119 30.58 -3.50 17.11
C PHE A 119 30.37 -1.99 16.95
N ALA A 120 31.44 -1.23 16.71
CA ALA A 120 31.34 0.21 16.45
C ALA A 120 30.52 0.51 15.18
N ALA A 121 30.77 -0.22 14.09
CA ALA A 121 29.98 -0.09 12.87
C ALA A 121 28.51 -0.49 13.08
N ALA A 122 28.26 -1.60 13.78
CA ALA A 122 26.93 -2.09 14.10
C ALA A 122 26.08 -1.07 14.87
N ALA A 123 26.70 -0.23 15.71
CA ALA A 123 26.00 0.83 16.43
C ALA A 123 25.30 1.84 15.50
N HIS A 124 25.77 1.98 14.26
CA HIS A 124 25.16 2.82 13.23
C HIS A 124 24.14 2.06 12.36
N ASN A 125 24.09 0.74 12.46
CA ASN A 125 23.28 -0.14 11.62
C ASN A 125 22.02 -0.65 12.33
N VAL A 126 21.73 -0.18 13.56
CA VAL A 126 20.57 -0.66 14.33
C VAL A 126 19.27 -0.27 13.63
N ARG A 127 18.54 -1.28 13.16
CA ARG A 127 17.31 -1.13 12.39
C ARG A 127 16.13 -1.80 13.09
N PHE A 128 14.95 -1.23 12.91
CA PHE A 128 13.69 -1.84 13.31
C PHE A 128 12.96 -2.40 12.09
N GLN A 129 12.46 -3.62 12.20
CA GLN A 129 11.63 -4.28 11.21
C GLN A 129 10.31 -4.69 11.84
N LEU A 130 9.20 -4.12 11.35
CA LEU A 130 7.86 -4.49 11.78
C LEU A 130 7.56 -5.94 11.38
N GLY A 131 6.93 -6.68 12.29
CA GLY A 131 6.43 -8.02 12.04
C GLY A 131 5.24 -8.02 11.08
N GLN A 132 5.06 -9.13 10.38
CA GLN A 132 4.08 -9.29 9.31
C GLN A 132 3.38 -10.66 9.34
N SER A 133 3.53 -11.45 10.42
CA SER A 133 2.99 -12.82 10.47
C SER A 133 1.47 -12.92 10.35
N ASP A 134 0.73 -12.01 10.98
CA ASP A 134 -0.71 -11.84 10.85
C ASP A 134 -1.10 -11.55 9.39
N ARG A 135 -0.41 -10.60 8.75
CA ARG A 135 -0.65 -10.24 7.34
C ARG A 135 -0.28 -11.35 6.37
N PHE A 136 0.82 -12.06 6.63
CA PHE A 136 1.27 -13.16 5.78
C PHE A 136 0.27 -14.32 5.87
N ARG A 137 -0.20 -14.65 7.08
CA ARG A 137 -1.26 -15.65 7.28
C ARG A 137 -2.56 -15.27 6.56
N GLU A 138 -3.00 -14.03 6.68
CA GLU A 138 -4.14 -13.51 5.90
C GLU A 138 -3.89 -13.58 4.39
N GLY A 139 -2.67 -13.29 3.97
CA GLY A 139 -2.23 -13.40 2.58
C GLY A 139 -2.30 -14.83 2.06
N LEU A 140 -1.91 -15.83 2.86
CA LEU A 140 -2.03 -17.24 2.52
C LEU A 140 -3.49 -17.61 2.29
N VAL A 141 -4.38 -17.25 3.21
CA VAL A 141 -5.83 -17.48 3.07
C VAL A 141 -6.36 -16.83 1.78
N ARG A 142 -6.10 -15.54 1.59
CA ARG A 142 -6.54 -14.75 0.42
C ARG A 142 -5.96 -15.26 -0.89
N SER A 143 -4.76 -15.83 -0.87
CA SER A 143 -4.09 -16.33 -2.06
C SER A 143 -4.88 -17.44 -2.78
N GLY A 144 -5.70 -18.20 -2.05
CA GLY A 144 -6.55 -19.24 -2.63
C GLY A 144 -7.49 -18.70 -3.71
N GLN A 145 -7.99 -17.47 -3.53
CA GLN A 145 -8.89 -16.83 -4.50
C GLN A 145 -8.20 -16.51 -5.83
N TRP A 146 -6.90 -16.23 -5.81
CA TRP A 146 -6.19 -15.63 -6.94
C TRP A 146 -5.17 -16.54 -7.61
N LYS A 147 -4.52 -17.44 -6.86
CA LYS A 147 -3.46 -18.32 -7.37
C LYS A 147 -3.85 -19.15 -8.59
N PRO A 148 -5.08 -19.73 -8.70
CA PRO A 148 -5.46 -20.46 -9.91
C PRO A 148 -5.33 -19.63 -11.18
N TYR A 149 -5.79 -18.38 -11.16
CA TYR A 149 -5.64 -17.48 -12.30
C TYR A 149 -4.19 -17.03 -12.51
N ILE A 150 -3.45 -16.74 -11.42
CA ILE A 150 -2.03 -16.37 -11.52
C ILE A 150 -1.22 -17.48 -12.21
N ARG A 151 -1.41 -18.75 -11.82
CA ARG A 151 -0.74 -19.91 -12.45
C ARG A 151 -1.04 -20.01 -13.94
N GLN A 152 -2.31 -19.81 -14.31
CA GLN A 152 -2.73 -19.80 -15.72
C GLN A 152 -1.99 -18.71 -16.50
N VAL A 153 -1.94 -17.48 -15.99
CA VAL A 153 -1.22 -16.37 -16.64
C VAL A 153 0.28 -16.66 -16.71
N LEU A 154 0.90 -17.12 -15.61
CA LEU A 154 2.32 -17.46 -15.60
C LEU A 154 2.64 -18.55 -16.65
N ALA A 155 1.81 -19.57 -16.77
CA ALA A 155 1.97 -20.61 -17.78
C ALA A 155 1.82 -20.05 -19.21
N ALA A 156 0.80 -19.23 -19.46
CA ALA A 156 0.57 -18.60 -20.76
C ALA A 156 1.71 -17.67 -21.21
N HIS A 157 2.43 -17.06 -20.25
CA HIS A 157 3.60 -16.23 -20.52
C HIS A 157 4.94 -16.99 -20.45
N GLU A 158 4.91 -18.31 -20.23
CA GLU A 158 6.10 -19.18 -20.09
C GLU A 158 7.01 -18.75 -18.93
N LEU A 159 6.39 -18.36 -17.81
CA LEU A 159 7.08 -17.89 -16.61
C LEU A 159 7.11 -18.98 -15.53
N PRO A 160 8.14 -18.99 -14.67
CA PRO A 160 8.21 -19.91 -13.54
C PRO A 160 6.99 -19.77 -12.61
N GLN A 161 6.44 -20.91 -12.20
CA GLN A 161 5.23 -20.94 -11.37
C GLN A 161 5.48 -20.39 -9.96
N GLU A 162 6.72 -20.45 -9.46
CA GLU A 162 7.07 -19.91 -8.14
C GLU A 162 6.87 -18.39 -8.03
N LEU A 163 6.79 -17.67 -9.15
CA LEU A 163 6.48 -16.23 -9.15
C LEU A 163 5.10 -15.93 -8.56
N GLU A 164 4.22 -16.94 -8.45
CA GLU A 164 2.89 -16.79 -7.86
C GLU A 164 2.91 -16.29 -6.41
N VAL A 165 4.03 -16.46 -5.68
CA VAL A 165 4.14 -16.02 -4.28
C VAL A 165 4.52 -14.55 -4.14
N LEU A 166 4.91 -13.87 -5.23
CA LEU A 166 5.35 -12.48 -5.20
C LEU A 166 4.34 -11.52 -4.54
N PRO A 167 3.00 -11.67 -4.73
CA PRO A 167 2.03 -10.84 -4.02
C PRO A 167 2.11 -10.94 -2.48
N HIS A 168 2.71 -11.98 -1.88
CA HIS A 168 2.96 -12.02 -0.44
C HIS A 168 3.88 -10.89 0.02
N VAL A 169 4.96 -10.68 -0.74
CA VAL A 169 5.98 -9.65 -0.46
C VAL A 169 5.43 -8.25 -0.72
N GLU A 170 4.57 -8.10 -1.72
CA GLU A 170 4.03 -6.82 -2.14
C GLU A 170 2.87 -6.32 -1.28
N SER A 171 1.74 -7.06 -1.23
CA SER A 171 0.52 -6.62 -0.53
C SER A 171 -0.17 -7.70 0.29
N SER A 172 0.47 -8.86 0.44
CA SER A 172 -0.14 -10.06 0.99
C SER A 172 -1.43 -10.42 0.24
N PHE A 173 -1.38 -10.43 -1.10
CA PHE A 173 -2.52 -10.73 -1.98
C PHE A 173 -3.70 -9.74 -1.91
N ASN A 174 -3.57 -8.57 -1.29
CA ASN A 174 -4.68 -7.61 -1.16
C ASN A 174 -4.87 -6.76 -2.44
N PRO A 175 -5.99 -6.89 -3.18
CA PRO A 175 -6.26 -6.10 -4.39
C PRO A 175 -6.50 -4.61 -4.12
N SER A 176 -6.97 -4.27 -2.92
CA SER A 176 -7.32 -2.89 -2.54
C SER A 176 -6.16 -2.15 -1.89
N ALA A 177 -4.96 -2.74 -1.85
CA ALA A 177 -3.81 -2.17 -1.15
C ALA A 177 -3.29 -0.89 -1.83
N TYR A 178 -2.95 0.10 -1.01
CA TYR A 178 -2.27 1.33 -1.41
C TYR A 178 -1.07 1.61 -0.52
N SER A 179 0.11 1.78 -1.13
CA SER A 179 1.31 2.18 -0.39
C SER A 179 1.34 3.67 -0.11
N LYS A 180 2.23 4.12 0.79
CA LYS A 180 2.49 5.54 1.07
C LYS A 180 3.12 6.30 -0.11
N VAL A 181 3.68 5.59 -1.09
CA VAL A 181 4.33 6.17 -2.29
C VAL A 181 3.58 5.92 -3.60
N ALA A 182 2.34 5.44 -3.53
CA ALA A 182 1.38 5.34 -4.63
C ALA A 182 1.40 4.07 -5.47
N ALA A 183 2.15 3.07 -5.03
CA ALA A 183 1.88 1.70 -5.44
C ALA A 183 0.45 1.29 -5.06
N ALA A 184 -0.21 0.54 -5.94
CA ALA A 184 -1.58 0.11 -5.77
C ALA A 184 -1.76 -1.34 -6.22
N GLY A 185 -2.74 -2.03 -5.63
CA GLY A 185 -3.15 -3.35 -6.09
C GLY A 185 -2.45 -4.51 -5.40
N MET A 186 -2.87 -5.71 -5.79
CA MET A 186 -2.24 -6.97 -5.37
C MET A 186 -0.74 -7.01 -5.71
N TRP A 187 -0.39 -6.43 -6.86
CA TRP A 187 0.97 -6.44 -7.41
C TRP A 187 1.76 -5.15 -7.14
N GLN A 188 1.20 -4.21 -6.35
CA GLN A 188 1.82 -2.95 -5.95
C GLN A 188 2.47 -2.16 -7.10
N PHE A 189 1.75 -2.01 -8.21
CA PHE A 189 2.22 -1.23 -9.34
C PHE A 189 2.32 0.27 -9.05
N MET A 190 3.47 0.87 -9.37
CA MET A 190 3.60 2.33 -9.45
C MET A 190 2.81 2.89 -10.64
N PRO A 191 2.16 4.06 -10.54
CA PRO A 191 1.30 4.57 -11.61
C PRO A 191 2.00 4.72 -12.96
N THR A 192 3.26 5.16 -12.96
CA THR A 192 4.05 5.36 -14.17
C THR A 192 4.32 4.03 -14.87
N THR A 193 4.81 3.03 -14.13
CA THR A 193 5.09 1.70 -14.67
C THR A 193 3.82 0.99 -15.13
N ALA A 194 2.72 1.16 -14.40
CA ALA A 194 1.45 0.54 -14.74
C ALA A 194 0.92 0.96 -16.10
N ARG A 195 1.08 2.23 -16.49
CA ARG A 195 0.56 2.75 -17.77
C ARG A 195 1.15 2.08 -19.01
N ASP A 196 2.31 1.44 -18.88
CA ASP A 196 2.89 0.63 -19.96
C ASP A 196 2.12 -0.68 -20.17
N PHE A 197 1.32 -1.12 -19.20
CA PHE A 197 0.69 -2.44 -19.18
C PHE A 197 -0.82 -2.42 -18.97
N MET A 198 -1.38 -1.35 -18.40
CA MET A 198 -2.79 -1.28 -18.02
C MET A 198 -3.26 0.17 -17.93
N ARG A 199 -4.58 0.36 -17.95
CA ARG A 199 -5.21 1.67 -17.86
C ARG A 199 -5.15 2.22 -16.43
N VAL A 200 -4.57 3.40 -16.29
CA VAL A 200 -4.52 4.15 -15.02
C VAL A 200 -4.87 5.61 -15.25
N ASP A 201 -6.12 5.95 -14.96
CA ASP A 201 -6.67 7.30 -14.97
C ASP A 201 -7.65 7.51 -13.80
N HIS A 202 -8.38 8.63 -13.80
CA HIS A 202 -9.29 8.99 -12.71
C HIS A 202 -10.65 8.27 -12.77
N VAL A 203 -10.95 7.57 -13.88
CA VAL A 203 -12.16 6.77 -14.11
C VAL A 203 -11.87 5.28 -13.85
N VAL A 204 -10.71 4.79 -14.27
CA VAL A 204 -10.28 3.40 -14.16
C VAL A 204 -8.83 3.32 -13.68
N ASP A 205 -8.60 2.55 -12.62
CA ASP A 205 -7.28 2.19 -12.11
C ASP A 205 -7.13 0.65 -12.09
N GLU A 206 -6.74 0.07 -13.22
CA GLU A 206 -6.63 -1.39 -13.42
C GLU A 206 -5.58 -2.06 -12.54
N ARG A 207 -4.74 -1.29 -11.84
CA ARG A 207 -3.85 -1.83 -10.80
C ARG A 207 -4.65 -2.52 -9.69
N LEU A 208 -5.86 -2.05 -9.42
CA LEU A 208 -6.76 -2.62 -8.42
C LEU A 208 -7.53 -3.84 -8.92
N ASP A 209 -7.55 -4.11 -10.23
CA ASP A 209 -8.17 -5.32 -10.77
C ASP A 209 -7.19 -6.49 -10.73
N PRO A 210 -7.43 -7.54 -9.92
CA PRO A 210 -6.52 -8.68 -9.79
C PRO A 210 -6.17 -9.34 -11.11
N PHE A 211 -7.13 -9.44 -12.04
CA PHE A 211 -6.95 -10.14 -13.30
C PHE A 211 -6.05 -9.33 -14.25
N THR A 212 -6.39 -8.07 -14.50
CA THR A 212 -5.60 -7.19 -15.38
C THR A 212 -4.22 -6.88 -14.79
N ALA A 213 -4.13 -6.67 -13.47
CA ALA A 213 -2.86 -6.44 -12.81
C ALA A 213 -1.94 -7.67 -12.86
N THR A 214 -2.48 -8.90 -12.82
CA THR A 214 -1.71 -10.14 -12.97
C THR A 214 -1.11 -10.27 -14.37
N GLU A 215 -1.89 -9.99 -15.40
CA GLU A 215 -1.39 -9.93 -16.78
C GLU A 215 -0.29 -8.88 -16.95
N GLY A 216 -0.47 -7.70 -16.35
CA GLY A 216 0.56 -6.65 -16.31
C GLY A 216 1.83 -7.09 -15.58
N ALA A 217 1.70 -7.77 -14.45
CA ALA A 217 2.83 -8.27 -13.66
C ALA A 217 3.63 -9.33 -14.43
N ALA A 218 2.96 -10.27 -15.08
CA ALA A 218 3.61 -11.27 -15.93
C ALA A 218 4.42 -10.61 -17.05
N ARG A 219 3.83 -9.66 -17.79
CA ARG A 219 4.54 -8.90 -18.84
C ARG A 219 5.74 -8.12 -18.29
N LEU A 220 5.60 -7.47 -17.14
CA LEU A 220 6.69 -6.74 -16.51
C LEU A 220 7.83 -7.67 -16.05
N LEU A 221 7.51 -8.80 -15.41
CA LEU A 221 8.49 -9.79 -14.98
C LEU A 221 9.22 -10.40 -16.18
N LYS A 222 8.51 -10.74 -17.26
CA LYS A 222 9.10 -11.22 -18.53
C LYS A 222 10.07 -10.19 -19.11
N ARG A 223 9.66 -8.90 -19.16
CA ARG A 223 10.52 -7.79 -19.62
C ARG A 223 11.76 -7.64 -18.73
N ASN A 224 11.59 -7.69 -17.41
CA ASN A 224 12.70 -7.57 -16.46
C ASN A 224 13.70 -8.72 -16.66
N TYR A 225 13.23 -9.95 -16.79
CA TYR A 225 14.08 -11.12 -17.04
C TYR A 225 14.83 -11.00 -18.37
N ALA A 226 14.16 -10.59 -19.44
CA ALA A 226 14.81 -10.37 -20.74
C ALA A 226 15.96 -9.35 -20.66
N ILE A 227 15.82 -8.33 -19.80
CA ILE A 227 16.83 -7.28 -19.61
C ILE A 227 17.97 -7.72 -18.68
N THR A 228 17.65 -8.35 -17.55
CA THR A 228 18.65 -8.67 -16.51
C THR A 228 19.34 -10.02 -16.76
N GLY A 229 18.64 -10.94 -17.43
CA GLY A 229 19.09 -12.28 -17.77
C GLY A 229 19.11 -13.28 -16.60
N THR A 230 18.63 -12.90 -15.41
CA THR A 230 18.49 -13.82 -14.26
C THR A 230 17.27 -13.44 -13.44
N TRP A 231 16.58 -14.43 -12.87
CA TRP A 231 15.40 -14.22 -12.03
C TRP A 231 15.67 -13.43 -10.75
N PRO A 232 16.77 -13.66 -10.00
CA PRO A 232 17.05 -12.85 -8.83
C PRO A 232 17.15 -11.35 -9.15
N LEU A 233 17.83 -11.00 -10.24
CA LEU A 233 17.90 -9.60 -10.68
C LEU A 233 16.58 -9.09 -11.26
N ALA A 234 15.82 -9.93 -11.95
CA ALA A 234 14.52 -9.55 -12.51
C ALA A 234 13.50 -9.21 -11.41
N LEU A 235 13.48 -10.01 -10.33
CA LEU A 235 12.67 -9.76 -9.13
C LEU A 235 13.14 -8.49 -8.41
N THR A 236 14.44 -8.34 -8.14
CA THR A 236 14.94 -7.08 -7.56
C THR A 236 14.62 -5.87 -8.44
N ALA A 237 14.64 -6.02 -9.77
CA ALA A 237 14.29 -4.97 -10.71
C ALA A 237 12.79 -4.64 -10.73
N TYR A 238 11.91 -5.58 -10.33
CA TYR A 238 10.49 -5.31 -10.14
C TYR A 238 10.29 -4.24 -9.05
N ASN A 239 11.04 -4.34 -7.95
CA ASN A 239 10.99 -3.39 -6.84
C ASN A 239 11.81 -2.12 -7.07
N HIS A 240 13.05 -2.27 -7.55
CA HIS A 240 14.03 -1.19 -7.62
C HIS A 240 14.11 -0.50 -9.00
N GLY A 241 13.55 -1.13 -10.04
CA GLY A 241 13.69 -0.72 -11.43
C GLY A 241 14.92 -1.34 -12.11
N THR A 242 14.76 -1.72 -13.38
CA THR A 242 15.79 -2.40 -14.19
C THR A 242 17.08 -1.61 -14.31
N GLY A 243 17.00 -0.31 -14.62
CA GLY A 243 18.18 0.54 -14.76
C GLY A 243 19.03 0.63 -13.49
N GLY A 244 18.40 0.62 -12.30
CA GLY A 244 19.12 0.63 -11.03
C GLY A 244 19.84 -0.69 -10.76
N VAL A 245 19.17 -1.82 -11.01
CA VAL A 245 19.77 -3.15 -10.84
C VAL A 245 20.92 -3.38 -11.82
N LEU A 246 20.78 -2.96 -13.09
CA LEU A 246 21.87 -3.07 -14.06
C LEU A 246 23.08 -2.21 -13.68
N ARG A 247 22.86 -1.00 -13.13
CA ARG A 247 23.97 -0.18 -12.61
C ARG A 247 24.69 -0.88 -11.46
N ALA A 248 23.95 -1.47 -10.52
CA ALA A 248 24.52 -2.22 -9.41
C ALA A 248 25.34 -3.43 -9.89
N SER A 249 24.75 -4.23 -10.79
CA SER A 249 25.40 -5.39 -11.40
C SER A 249 26.68 -5.00 -12.17
N LYS A 250 26.62 -3.94 -13.00
CA LYS A 250 27.79 -3.44 -13.74
C LYS A 250 28.89 -2.91 -12.81
N HIS A 251 28.52 -2.19 -11.74
CA HIS A 251 29.48 -1.64 -10.79
C HIS A 251 30.25 -2.73 -10.05
N VAL A 252 29.56 -3.80 -9.60
CA VAL A 252 30.20 -4.91 -8.89
C VAL A 252 30.86 -5.92 -9.84
N GLY A 253 30.46 -5.94 -11.12
CA GLY A 253 31.01 -6.84 -12.14
C GLY A 253 30.45 -8.27 -12.09
N THR A 254 29.24 -8.45 -11.54
CA THR A 254 28.61 -9.77 -11.40
C THR A 254 27.10 -9.67 -11.55
N LYS A 255 26.44 -10.81 -11.85
CA LYS A 255 24.98 -10.96 -11.80
C LYS A 255 24.50 -11.69 -10.54
N ASP A 256 25.41 -12.11 -9.68
CA ASP A 256 25.07 -12.72 -8.39
C ASP A 256 24.46 -11.67 -7.46
N ILE A 257 23.16 -11.82 -7.16
CA ILE A 257 22.43 -10.88 -6.31
C ILE A 257 22.96 -10.86 -4.87
N GLY A 258 23.49 -11.97 -4.35
CA GLY A 258 24.06 -12.03 -3.01
C GLY A 258 25.32 -11.19 -2.92
N VAL A 259 26.19 -11.30 -3.91
CA VAL A 259 27.40 -10.45 -4.01
C VAL A 259 27.02 -8.99 -4.21
N ILE A 260 26.03 -8.68 -5.06
CA ILE A 260 25.57 -7.30 -5.28
C ILE A 260 25.00 -6.70 -3.99
N ALA A 261 24.11 -7.41 -3.29
CA ALA A 261 23.54 -6.95 -2.03
C ALA A 261 24.62 -6.68 -0.98
N GLN A 262 25.66 -7.53 -0.93
CA GLN A 262 26.77 -7.36 0.01
C GLN A 262 27.75 -6.27 -0.37
N ARG A 263 28.05 -6.03 -1.66
CA ARG A 263 29.14 -5.14 -2.07
C ARG A 263 28.69 -3.78 -2.62
N TYR A 264 27.48 -3.68 -3.17
CA TYR A 264 27.01 -2.43 -3.74
C TYR A 264 26.42 -1.53 -2.65
N ARG A 265 26.87 -0.27 -2.58
CA ARG A 265 26.41 0.74 -1.62
C ARG A 265 25.95 2.01 -2.33
N GLY A 266 25.03 1.85 -3.28
CA GLY A 266 24.38 2.99 -3.95
C GLY A 266 23.29 3.63 -3.08
N PRO A 267 23.10 4.96 -3.12
CA PRO A 267 22.16 5.67 -2.24
C PRO A 267 20.69 5.24 -2.42
N ALA A 268 20.33 4.79 -3.64
CA ALA A 268 18.99 4.27 -3.92
C ALA A 268 18.85 2.76 -3.64
N PHE A 269 19.95 2.01 -3.53
CA PHE A 269 19.96 0.55 -3.37
C PHE A 269 20.10 0.19 -1.88
N GLY A 270 19.15 0.68 -1.08
CA GLY A 270 19.13 0.48 0.37
C GLY A 270 18.55 -0.86 0.81
N PHE A 271 18.24 -0.97 2.10
CA PHE A 271 17.73 -2.19 2.75
C PHE A 271 16.64 -2.92 1.95
N ALA A 272 15.60 -2.22 1.49
CA ALA A 272 14.49 -2.81 0.76
C ALA A 272 14.94 -3.51 -0.53
N SER A 273 15.80 -2.87 -1.32
CA SER A 273 16.30 -3.42 -2.59
C SER A 273 17.26 -4.59 -2.37
N ARG A 274 18.13 -4.51 -1.35
CA ARG A 274 19.03 -5.61 -0.96
C ARG A 274 18.27 -6.86 -0.49
N ASN A 275 17.11 -6.65 0.12
CA ASN A 275 16.33 -7.69 0.77
C ASN A 275 15.16 -8.23 -0.05
N PHE A 276 14.82 -7.63 -1.18
CA PHE A 276 13.64 -8.03 -1.95
C PHE A 276 13.70 -9.49 -2.42
N TYR A 277 14.87 -9.94 -2.89
CA TYR A 277 15.03 -11.34 -3.32
C TYR A 277 15.07 -12.32 -2.12
N PRO A 278 15.81 -12.06 -1.03
CA PRO A 278 15.69 -12.85 0.19
C PRO A 278 14.27 -12.94 0.76
N SER A 279 13.50 -11.84 0.75
CA SER A 279 12.11 -11.84 1.24
C SER A 279 11.19 -12.66 0.32
N PHE A 280 11.44 -12.65 -1.00
CA PHE A 280 10.75 -13.54 -1.93
C PHE A 280 11.07 -15.02 -1.66
N LEU A 281 12.34 -15.37 -1.44
CA LEU A 281 12.73 -16.75 -1.09
C LEU A 281 12.09 -17.21 0.23
N ALA A 282 12.02 -16.33 1.23
CA ALA A 282 11.32 -16.60 2.48
C ALA A 282 9.81 -16.82 2.24
N ALA A 283 9.17 -15.98 1.45
CA ALA A 283 7.76 -16.15 1.10
C ALA A 283 7.51 -17.47 0.37
N LEU A 284 8.41 -17.86 -0.55
CA LEU A 284 8.34 -19.14 -1.27
C LEU A 284 8.46 -20.36 -0.34
N GLU A 285 9.39 -20.32 0.62
CA GLU A 285 9.55 -21.36 1.66
C GLU A 285 8.27 -21.52 2.47
N ILE A 286 7.74 -20.40 3.00
CA ILE A 286 6.57 -20.42 3.87
C ILE A 286 5.34 -20.87 3.10
N ASP A 287 5.15 -20.42 1.86
CA ASP A 287 4.00 -20.77 1.04
C ASP A 287 3.94 -22.27 0.72
N ARG A 288 5.10 -22.89 0.46
CA ARG A 288 5.25 -24.34 0.22
C ARG A 288 5.04 -25.19 1.47
N HIS A 289 5.25 -24.61 2.65
CA HIS A 289 5.21 -25.30 3.93
C HIS A 289 4.28 -24.58 4.92
N ALA A 290 3.15 -24.05 4.42
CA ALA A 290 2.27 -23.19 5.20
C ALA A 290 1.71 -23.88 6.47
N ASP A 291 1.47 -25.19 6.38
CA ASP A 291 1.04 -26.04 7.48
C ASP A 291 2.07 -26.09 8.62
N ARG A 292 3.36 -26.14 8.29
CA ARG A 292 4.46 -26.11 9.28
C ARG A 292 4.48 -24.82 10.09
N TYR A 293 4.19 -23.68 9.45
CA TYR A 293 4.31 -22.36 10.07
C TYR A 293 3.01 -21.86 10.72
N PHE A 294 1.86 -22.18 10.13
CA PHE A 294 0.57 -21.63 10.54
C PHE A 294 -0.50 -22.69 10.84
N GLY A 295 -0.17 -23.98 10.75
CA GLY A 295 -1.13 -25.06 10.87
C GLY A 295 -2.10 -25.13 9.70
N ALA A 296 -3.21 -25.85 9.88
CA ALA A 296 -4.23 -25.97 8.85
C ALA A 296 -4.88 -24.61 8.55
N LEU A 297 -4.85 -24.20 7.27
CA LEU A 297 -5.47 -22.98 6.77
C LEU A 297 -6.64 -23.32 5.86
N LYS A 298 -7.76 -22.63 6.05
CA LYS A 298 -8.85 -22.62 5.08
C LYS A 298 -8.58 -21.50 4.08
N LEU A 299 -8.21 -21.87 2.86
CA LEU A 299 -7.97 -20.90 1.79
C LEU A 299 -9.31 -20.37 1.24
N ASP A 300 -9.30 -19.11 0.80
CA ASP A 300 -10.43 -18.53 0.09
C ASP A 300 -10.63 -19.24 -1.25
N ALA A 301 -11.89 -19.52 -1.61
CA ALA A 301 -12.19 -20.13 -2.90
C ALA A 301 -12.21 -19.07 -4.01
N PRO A 302 -11.76 -19.38 -5.23
CA PRO A 302 -11.98 -18.53 -6.39
C PRO A 302 -13.45 -18.22 -6.57
N THR A 303 -13.76 -16.97 -6.89
CA THR A 303 -15.13 -16.55 -7.20
C THR A 303 -15.40 -16.80 -8.69
N PRO A 304 -16.39 -17.63 -9.07
CA PRO A 304 -16.77 -17.80 -10.47
C PRO A 304 -17.42 -16.51 -10.99
N TYR A 305 -16.84 -15.92 -12.04
CA TYR A 305 -17.30 -14.69 -12.64
C TYR A 305 -17.81 -14.92 -14.06
N ASP A 306 -18.94 -14.31 -14.37
CA ASP A 306 -19.26 -13.96 -15.76
C ASP A 306 -18.60 -12.62 -16.09
N THR A 307 -18.02 -12.55 -17.29
CA THR A 307 -17.36 -11.34 -17.78
C THR A 307 -17.97 -10.95 -19.13
N VAL A 308 -18.21 -9.66 -19.33
CA VAL A 308 -18.61 -9.11 -20.62
C VAL A 308 -17.80 -7.86 -20.92
N ILE A 309 -17.34 -7.71 -22.17
CA ILE A 309 -16.81 -6.43 -22.65
C ILE A 309 -17.99 -5.52 -22.97
N VAL A 310 -18.18 -4.44 -22.19
CA VAL A 310 -19.25 -3.49 -22.48
C VAL A 310 -18.89 -2.69 -23.74
N ARG A 311 -19.76 -2.71 -24.76
CA ARG A 311 -19.46 -2.07 -26.05
C ARG A 311 -19.70 -0.56 -26.03
N ASP A 312 -20.69 -0.12 -25.26
CA ASP A 312 -21.05 1.28 -25.08
C ASP A 312 -20.60 1.80 -23.71
N PHE A 313 -20.65 3.11 -23.51
CA PHE A 313 -20.56 3.68 -22.17
C PHE A 313 -21.87 3.40 -21.42
N VAL A 314 -21.79 2.82 -20.23
CA VAL A 314 -22.99 2.34 -19.49
C VAL A 314 -23.15 3.03 -18.15
N SER A 315 -24.38 3.39 -17.78
CA SER A 315 -24.70 3.84 -16.42
C SER A 315 -24.62 2.68 -15.42
N ALA A 316 -23.76 2.80 -14.41
CA ALA A 316 -23.63 1.80 -13.35
C ALA A 316 -24.95 1.56 -12.58
N ARG A 317 -25.75 2.61 -12.38
CA ARG A 317 -27.06 2.50 -11.71
C ARG A 317 -28.07 1.75 -12.56
N ALA A 318 -28.13 2.04 -13.86
CA ALA A 318 -29.06 1.36 -14.76
C ALA A 318 -28.67 -0.12 -14.95
N LEU A 319 -27.36 -0.40 -15.01
CA LEU A 319 -26.84 -1.77 -14.99
C LEU A 319 -27.28 -2.51 -13.73
N ALA A 320 -27.09 -1.91 -12.55
CA ALA A 320 -27.51 -2.49 -11.27
C ALA A 320 -29.02 -2.80 -11.25
N GLN A 321 -29.85 -1.84 -11.68
CA GLN A 321 -31.30 -2.01 -11.75
C GLN A 321 -31.70 -3.14 -12.71
N THR A 322 -31.10 -3.20 -13.89
CA THR A 322 -31.38 -4.22 -14.91
C THR A 322 -30.91 -5.60 -14.45
N ALA A 323 -29.78 -5.66 -13.76
CA ALA A 323 -29.21 -6.89 -13.22
C ALA A 323 -29.92 -7.39 -11.95
N GLY A 324 -30.77 -6.57 -11.31
CA GLY A 324 -31.40 -6.92 -10.04
C GLY A 324 -30.40 -7.04 -8.88
N ILE A 325 -29.25 -6.36 -8.95
CA ILE A 325 -28.22 -6.36 -7.90
C ILE A 325 -27.85 -4.93 -7.51
N SER A 326 -27.27 -4.74 -6.33
CA SER A 326 -26.90 -3.40 -5.88
C SER A 326 -25.66 -2.86 -6.60
N VAL A 327 -25.54 -1.54 -6.68
CA VAL A 327 -24.34 -0.86 -7.20
C VAL A 327 -23.10 -1.24 -6.38
N GLU A 328 -23.25 -1.40 -5.06
CA GLU A 328 -22.14 -1.76 -4.16
C GLU A 328 -21.61 -3.17 -4.47
N GLU A 329 -22.49 -4.11 -4.81
CA GLU A 329 -22.08 -5.46 -5.18
C GLU A 329 -21.33 -5.47 -6.52
N ILE A 330 -21.80 -4.71 -7.52
CA ILE A 330 -21.04 -4.53 -8.76
C ILE A 330 -19.68 -3.89 -8.46
N LYS A 331 -19.64 -2.88 -7.58
CA LYS A 331 -18.40 -2.19 -7.20
C LYS A 331 -17.37 -3.12 -6.58
N GLN A 332 -17.79 -3.99 -5.67
CA GLN A 332 -16.91 -4.96 -5.00
C GLN A 332 -16.21 -5.90 -6.00
N HIS A 333 -16.87 -6.22 -7.12
CA HIS A 333 -16.33 -7.11 -8.14
C HIS A 333 -15.64 -6.39 -9.32
N ASN A 334 -15.67 -5.05 -9.33
CA ASN A 334 -15.03 -4.22 -10.35
C ASN A 334 -14.15 -3.14 -9.70
N PRO A 335 -13.16 -3.53 -8.88
CA PRO A 335 -12.37 -2.61 -8.05
C PRO A 335 -11.57 -1.57 -8.86
N ALA A 336 -11.30 -1.82 -10.14
CA ALA A 336 -10.64 -0.85 -11.00
C ALA A 336 -11.50 0.37 -11.33
N LEU A 337 -12.83 0.25 -11.38
CA LEU A 337 -13.70 1.40 -11.62
C LEU A 337 -13.67 2.32 -10.40
N ARG A 338 -13.37 3.60 -10.63
CA ARG A 338 -13.16 4.60 -9.59
C ARG A 338 -14.49 5.20 -9.14
N ASP A 339 -14.47 5.86 -7.99
CA ASP A 339 -15.67 6.51 -7.42
C ASP A 339 -16.45 7.43 -8.38
N PRO A 340 -15.85 8.14 -9.35
CA PRO A 340 -16.64 8.89 -10.34
C PRO A 340 -17.62 8.04 -11.15
N VAL A 341 -17.31 6.77 -11.41
CA VAL A 341 -18.24 5.83 -12.07
C VAL A 341 -19.41 5.52 -11.13
N TRP A 342 -19.10 5.22 -9.88
CA TRP A 342 -20.09 4.81 -8.88
C TRP A 342 -21.00 5.96 -8.42
N SER A 343 -20.50 7.20 -8.42
CA SER A 343 -21.32 8.40 -8.15
C SER A 343 -22.15 8.86 -9.35
N GLY A 344 -21.96 8.26 -10.54
CA GLY A 344 -22.64 8.64 -11.78
C GLY A 344 -22.04 9.87 -12.47
N GLU A 345 -20.93 10.42 -11.96
CA GLU A 345 -20.16 11.50 -12.60
C GLU A 345 -19.52 11.03 -13.91
N LYS A 346 -19.22 9.73 -14.02
CA LYS A 346 -18.72 9.04 -15.19
C LYS A 346 -19.54 7.79 -15.46
N HIS A 347 -19.53 7.34 -16.71
CA HIS A 347 -20.07 6.06 -17.12
C HIS A 347 -19.01 4.97 -16.97
N ILE A 348 -19.45 3.72 -16.82
CA ILE A 348 -18.60 2.55 -17.05
C ILE A 348 -18.09 2.67 -18.50
N PRO A 349 -16.77 2.67 -18.72
CA PRO A 349 -16.24 2.94 -20.06
C PRO A 349 -16.56 1.83 -21.06
N ALA A 350 -16.82 2.21 -22.31
CA ALA A 350 -16.77 1.28 -23.43
C ALA A 350 -15.42 0.54 -23.46
N GLY A 351 -15.44 -0.74 -23.81
CA GLY A 351 -14.30 -1.64 -23.80
C GLY A 351 -13.93 -2.21 -22.42
N TYR A 352 -14.59 -1.79 -21.34
CA TYR A 352 -14.31 -2.32 -20.01
C TYR A 352 -14.81 -3.76 -19.84
N ALA A 353 -13.97 -4.63 -19.29
CA ALA A 353 -14.33 -6.00 -18.93
C ALA A 353 -15.10 -6.01 -17.60
N LEU A 354 -16.43 -5.87 -17.69
CA LEU A 354 -17.32 -5.89 -16.55
C LEU A 354 -17.43 -7.31 -16.00
N ARG A 355 -17.27 -7.47 -14.68
CA ARG A 355 -17.39 -8.76 -13.99
C ARG A 355 -18.52 -8.76 -12.98
N ILE A 356 -19.30 -9.84 -12.97
CA ILE A 356 -20.33 -10.09 -11.96
C ILE A 356 -20.24 -11.58 -11.56
N PRO A 357 -20.29 -11.93 -10.27
CA PRO A 357 -20.26 -13.33 -9.90
C PRO A 357 -21.46 -14.06 -10.48
N GLN A 358 -21.24 -15.27 -11.00
CA GLN A 358 -22.29 -16.06 -11.66
C GLN A 358 -23.51 -16.28 -10.77
N ALA A 359 -23.28 -16.51 -9.48
CA ALA A 359 -24.35 -16.70 -8.49
C ALA A 359 -25.24 -15.45 -8.27
N ARG A 360 -24.89 -14.29 -8.83
CA ARG A 360 -25.61 -13.02 -8.63
C ARG A 360 -26.54 -12.66 -9.77
N VAL A 361 -26.46 -13.35 -10.90
CA VAL A 361 -27.30 -13.10 -12.07
C VAL A 361 -28.02 -14.38 -12.46
N SER A 362 -29.28 -14.26 -12.87
CA SER A 362 -30.12 -15.39 -13.28
C SER A 362 -29.94 -15.78 -14.75
N GLN A 363 -29.22 -14.98 -15.53
CA GLN A 363 -28.97 -15.17 -16.95
C GLN A 363 -27.55 -14.71 -17.31
N PRO A 364 -26.98 -15.17 -18.45
CA PRO A 364 -25.64 -14.75 -18.88
C PRO A 364 -25.49 -13.24 -18.92
N LEU A 365 -24.39 -12.73 -18.37
CA LEU A 365 -24.14 -11.29 -18.24
C LEU A 365 -24.21 -10.55 -19.58
N GLU A 366 -23.78 -11.18 -20.68
CA GLU A 366 -23.84 -10.59 -22.01
C GLU A 366 -25.28 -10.30 -22.47
N GLN A 367 -26.21 -11.22 -22.22
CA GLN A 367 -27.63 -11.03 -22.55
C GLN A 367 -28.24 -9.90 -21.71
N LEU A 368 -27.92 -9.87 -20.43
CA LEU A 368 -28.36 -8.81 -19.52
C LEU A 368 -27.89 -7.43 -20.00
N VAL A 369 -26.62 -7.28 -20.32
CA VAL A 369 -26.08 -6.02 -20.83
C VAL A 369 -26.71 -5.64 -22.18
N ALA A 370 -27.01 -6.60 -23.05
CA ALA A 370 -27.70 -6.35 -24.32
C ALA A 370 -29.14 -5.80 -24.14
N THR A 371 -29.83 -6.19 -23.06
CA THR A 371 -31.19 -5.71 -22.74
C THR A 371 -31.25 -4.31 -22.12
N LEU A 372 -30.10 -3.68 -21.84
CA LEU A 372 -30.08 -2.33 -21.26
C LEU A 372 -30.86 -1.34 -22.13
N PRO A 373 -31.71 -0.47 -21.55
CA PRO A 373 -32.44 0.51 -22.33
C PRO A 373 -31.46 1.48 -23.03
N GLY A 374 -31.85 2.02 -24.18
CA GLY A 374 -31.01 2.97 -24.92
C GLY A 374 -30.64 4.20 -24.09
N THR A 375 -31.49 4.60 -23.14
CA THR A 375 -31.24 5.69 -22.18
C THR A 375 -30.15 5.40 -21.15
N ALA A 376 -29.72 4.14 -21.03
CA ALA A 376 -28.64 3.69 -20.15
C ALA A 376 -27.30 3.49 -20.88
N ARG A 377 -27.30 3.65 -22.21
CA ARG A 377 -26.15 3.47 -23.09
C ARG A 377 -25.79 4.79 -23.74
N PHE A 378 -24.50 5.12 -23.76
CA PHE A 378 -24.00 6.39 -24.26
C PHE A 378 -22.87 6.16 -25.25
N SER A 379 -22.80 7.01 -26.27
CA SER A 379 -21.74 6.96 -27.30
C SER A 379 -20.42 7.56 -26.83
N HIS A 380 -20.43 8.35 -25.76
CA HIS A 380 -19.27 9.05 -25.25
C HIS A 380 -19.25 9.09 -23.72
N GLN A 381 -18.04 9.27 -23.19
CA GLN A 381 -17.83 9.53 -21.77
C GLN A 381 -18.30 10.95 -21.43
N LYS A 382 -18.81 11.15 -20.21
CA LYS A 382 -19.04 12.51 -19.70
C LYS A 382 -17.71 13.27 -19.68
N PRO A 383 -17.64 14.54 -20.15
CA PRO A 383 -16.39 15.29 -20.18
C PRO A 383 -15.85 15.56 -18.76
N ASP A 384 -14.54 15.82 -18.66
CA ASP A 384 -13.93 16.24 -17.40
C ASP A 384 -14.26 17.70 -17.13
N LEU A 385 -14.84 18.00 -15.97
CA LEU A 385 -14.84 19.36 -15.46
C LEU A 385 -13.46 19.64 -14.89
N THR A 386 -12.88 20.78 -15.23
CA THR A 386 -11.51 21.10 -14.78
C THR A 386 -11.38 22.53 -14.29
N HIS A 387 -10.39 22.73 -13.41
CA HIS A 387 -10.00 24.02 -12.88
C HIS A 387 -8.50 24.22 -13.04
N ARG A 388 -8.10 25.25 -13.79
CA ARG A 388 -6.70 25.68 -13.85
C ARG A 388 -6.36 26.47 -12.58
N ILE A 389 -5.48 25.92 -11.76
CA ILE A 389 -5.03 26.49 -10.49
C ILE A 389 -4.38 27.84 -10.76
N ARG A 390 -4.89 28.88 -10.12
CA ARG A 390 -4.38 30.25 -10.20
C ARG A 390 -3.46 30.56 -9.01
N PRO A 391 -2.54 31.54 -9.12
CA PRO A 391 -1.80 32.03 -7.97
C PRO A 391 -2.76 32.44 -6.83
N GLY A 392 -2.47 31.98 -5.61
CA GLY A 392 -3.32 32.22 -4.43
C GLY A 392 -4.45 31.21 -4.20
N ASP A 393 -4.69 30.29 -5.13
CA ASP A 393 -5.63 29.19 -4.87
C ASP A 393 -5.08 28.22 -3.81
N SER A 394 -6.00 27.66 -3.03
CA SER A 394 -5.77 26.51 -2.17
C SER A 394 -6.85 25.46 -2.41
N LEU A 395 -6.60 24.20 -2.06
CA LEU A 395 -7.62 23.16 -2.21
C LEU A 395 -8.91 23.47 -1.46
N SER A 396 -8.84 24.14 -0.30
CA SER A 396 -10.03 24.50 0.47
C SER A 396 -10.84 25.62 -0.22
N VAL A 397 -10.17 26.59 -0.84
CA VAL A 397 -10.83 27.65 -1.62
C VAL A 397 -11.47 27.07 -2.87
N ILE A 398 -10.76 26.21 -3.60
CA ILE A 398 -11.28 25.53 -4.79
C ILE A 398 -12.46 24.62 -4.40
N ALA A 399 -12.31 23.80 -3.35
CA ALA A 399 -13.37 22.92 -2.86
C ALA A 399 -14.66 23.69 -2.57
N ARG A 400 -14.55 24.78 -1.79
CA ARG A 400 -15.67 25.64 -1.46
C ARG A 400 -16.29 26.30 -2.69
N ARG A 401 -15.46 26.81 -3.62
CA ARG A 401 -15.92 27.45 -4.86
C ARG A 401 -16.80 26.51 -5.67
N TYR A 402 -16.42 25.24 -5.74
CA TYR A 402 -17.13 24.23 -6.51
C TYR A 402 -18.04 23.35 -5.66
N GLY A 403 -18.42 23.75 -4.45
CA GLY A 403 -19.38 22.99 -3.63
C GLY A 403 -18.97 21.53 -3.35
N THR A 404 -17.68 21.27 -3.20
CA THR A 404 -17.13 19.93 -2.93
C THR A 404 -16.24 19.94 -1.68
N THR A 405 -15.68 18.79 -1.32
CA THR A 405 -14.74 18.67 -0.20
C THR A 405 -13.30 18.56 -0.71
N VAL A 406 -12.36 19.00 0.14
CA VAL A 406 -10.92 18.81 -0.12
C VAL A 406 -10.60 17.33 -0.31
N ALA A 407 -11.17 16.46 0.52
CA ALA A 407 -11.00 15.02 0.42
C ALA A 407 -11.46 14.48 -0.94
N ARG A 408 -12.63 14.93 -1.45
CA ARG A 408 -13.15 14.52 -2.76
C ARG A 408 -12.27 15.02 -3.91
N LEU A 409 -11.84 16.29 -3.87
CA LEU A 409 -10.90 16.82 -4.88
C LEU A 409 -9.59 16.06 -4.90
N MET A 410 -9.03 15.79 -3.72
CA MET A 410 -7.78 15.05 -3.62
C MET A 410 -7.94 13.62 -4.15
N ALA A 411 -9.01 12.92 -3.76
CA ALA A 411 -9.30 11.57 -4.24
C ALA A 411 -9.43 11.52 -5.77
N LEU A 412 -10.16 12.47 -6.37
CA LEU A 412 -10.37 12.57 -7.81
C LEU A 412 -9.07 12.83 -8.58
N ASN A 413 -8.17 13.62 -7.99
CA ASN A 413 -6.89 13.99 -8.61
C ASN A 413 -5.73 13.08 -8.18
N GLY A 414 -6.00 11.97 -7.49
CA GLY A 414 -4.97 11.06 -6.98
C GLY A 414 -3.99 11.72 -6.00
N MET A 415 -4.38 12.83 -5.37
CA MET A 415 -3.54 13.61 -4.47
C MET A 415 -3.54 13.02 -3.06
N ARG A 416 -2.40 13.16 -2.38
CA ARG A 416 -2.17 12.62 -1.04
C ARG A 416 -1.83 13.68 0.00
N ASN A 417 -1.53 14.88 -0.49
CA ASN A 417 -1.27 16.06 0.32
C ASN A 417 -2.01 17.25 -0.30
N HIS A 418 -1.97 18.38 0.39
CA HIS A 418 -2.71 19.57 0.01
C HIS A 418 -1.94 20.47 -0.98
N ASN A 419 -0.78 20.02 -1.47
CA ASN A 419 0.10 20.86 -2.26
C ASN A 419 -0.42 20.93 -3.71
N ILE A 420 -0.76 22.14 -4.14
CA ILE A 420 -1.12 22.46 -5.51
C ILE A 420 -0.14 23.49 -6.08
N ARG A 421 0.04 23.48 -7.40
CA ARG A 421 0.95 24.40 -8.10
C ARG A 421 0.17 25.19 -9.13
N ALA A 422 0.31 26.52 -9.10
CA ALA A 422 -0.31 27.39 -10.08
C ALA A 422 0.06 26.98 -11.51
N GLY A 423 -0.89 27.15 -12.43
CA GLY A 423 -0.77 26.75 -13.84
C GLY A 423 -1.14 25.28 -14.11
N ARG A 424 -1.19 24.41 -13.09
CA ARG A 424 -1.67 23.02 -13.24
C ARG A 424 -3.20 22.97 -13.25
N THR A 425 -3.74 21.90 -13.81
CA THR A 425 -5.18 21.67 -13.89
C THR A 425 -5.60 20.62 -12.88
N LEU A 426 -6.68 20.89 -12.15
CA LEU A 426 -7.38 19.92 -11.30
C LEU A 426 -8.66 19.47 -11.99
N ILE A 427 -8.94 18.18 -11.94
CA ILE A 427 -10.24 17.63 -12.26
C ILE A 427 -11.20 17.97 -11.12
N LEU A 428 -12.39 18.44 -11.47
CA LEU A 428 -13.47 18.77 -10.56
C LEU A 428 -14.53 17.65 -10.61
N PRO A 429 -15.23 17.40 -9.50
CA PRO A 429 -16.35 16.47 -9.50
C PRO A 429 -17.45 16.94 -10.45
N GLY A 430 -18.13 16.01 -11.13
CA GLY A 430 -19.14 16.31 -12.14
C GLY A 430 -20.41 17.01 -11.62
N ASN A 431 -20.70 16.93 -10.31
CA ASN A 431 -21.95 17.43 -9.72
C ASN A 431 -21.92 18.93 -9.37
N VAL A 432 -20.83 19.64 -9.71
CA VAL A 432 -20.59 21.04 -9.31
C VAL A 432 -21.27 22.07 -10.22
N LEU A 433 -21.95 21.61 -11.27
CA LEU A 433 -22.82 22.42 -12.13
C LEU A 433 -24.21 21.77 -12.18
N SER A 434 -24.88 21.66 -11.04
CA SER A 434 -26.34 21.73 -11.06
C SER A 434 -26.71 23.21 -11.07
N GLU A 435 -27.18 23.69 -12.23
CA GLU A 435 -27.87 24.98 -12.36
C GLU A 435 -29.05 25.09 -11.35
N PRO A 436 -29.53 26.31 -11.05
CA PRO A 436 -30.27 26.60 -9.83
C PRO A 436 -31.53 25.73 -9.72
N ALA A 437 -31.66 25.05 -8.58
CA ALA A 437 -32.89 24.39 -8.19
C ALA A 437 -34.00 25.44 -7.97
N MET A 438 -34.66 25.85 -9.05
CA MET A 438 -36.03 26.32 -8.96
C MET A 438 -36.96 25.11 -8.83
N ALA A 439 -37.85 25.23 -7.84
CA ALA A 439 -39.05 24.44 -7.60
C ALA A 439 -38.85 22.97 -7.23
N SER A 440 -38.77 22.71 -5.93
CA SER A 440 -39.95 22.27 -5.15
C SER A 440 -39.52 21.62 -3.84
N ARG A 441 -39.45 22.43 -2.78
CA ARG A 441 -39.76 21.98 -1.42
C ARG A 441 -40.33 23.17 -0.66
N SER A 442 -41.64 23.27 -0.73
CA SER A 442 -42.48 23.95 0.25
C SER A 442 -42.13 23.41 1.64
N VAL A 443 -41.37 24.18 2.41
CA VAL A 443 -41.35 24.11 3.86
C VAL A 443 -41.44 25.54 4.36
N SER A 444 -42.52 25.77 5.11
CA SER A 444 -42.92 27.00 5.77
C SER A 444 -41.76 27.82 6.36
N VAL A 445 -41.74 29.11 6.04
CA VAL A 445 -40.88 30.12 6.65
C VAL A 445 -41.34 30.33 8.09
N ALA A 446 -40.59 29.81 9.06
CA ALA A 446 -40.60 30.34 10.42
C ALA A 446 -39.58 31.48 10.48
N SER A 447 -40.07 32.66 10.86
CA SER A 447 -39.30 33.90 10.96
C SER A 447 -38.22 33.78 12.05
N ALA A 448 -36.99 34.22 11.75
CA ALA A 448 -35.92 34.34 12.74
C ALA A 448 -35.75 35.82 13.15
N ALA A 449 -35.79 36.05 14.47
CA ALA A 449 -35.68 37.34 15.14
C ALA A 449 -34.32 38.06 14.91
N PRO A 450 -34.22 39.39 15.14
CA PRO A 450 -33.02 40.17 14.83
C PRO A 450 -31.83 39.79 15.72
N ALA A 451 -30.66 39.58 15.08
CA ALA A 451 -29.40 39.28 15.75
C ALA A 451 -28.86 40.52 16.49
N SER A 452 -28.38 40.32 17.73
CA SER A 452 -27.70 41.34 18.54
C SER A 452 -26.18 41.29 18.31
N GLU A 453 -25.50 42.43 18.19
CA GLU A 453 -24.03 42.47 18.08
C GLU A 453 -23.35 42.57 19.46
N TYR A 454 -22.35 41.72 19.73
CA TYR A 454 -21.51 41.74 20.93
C TYR A 454 -20.06 42.12 20.60
N VAL A 455 -19.51 43.10 21.32
CA VAL A 455 -18.09 43.49 21.19
C VAL A 455 -17.25 42.73 22.21
N ILE A 456 -16.28 41.95 21.73
CA ILE A 456 -15.40 41.09 22.54
C ILE A 456 -14.57 41.96 23.50
N ARG A 457 -14.58 41.62 24.79
CA ARG A 457 -13.83 42.32 25.84
C ARG A 457 -12.52 41.61 26.17
N LYS A 458 -11.60 42.32 26.81
CA LYS A 458 -10.32 41.73 27.28
C LYS A 458 -10.63 40.61 28.30
N GLY A 459 -10.24 39.38 27.97
CA GLY A 459 -10.51 38.18 28.78
C GLY A 459 -11.61 37.26 28.24
N ASP A 460 -12.30 37.64 27.16
CA ASP A 460 -13.31 36.80 26.54
C ASP A 460 -12.72 35.65 25.71
N SER A 461 -13.42 34.51 25.70
CA SER A 461 -13.21 33.36 24.83
C SER A 461 -14.52 33.00 24.13
N LEU A 462 -14.47 32.29 22.99
CA LEU A 462 -15.69 31.81 22.33
C LEU A 462 -16.56 30.96 23.26
N TRP A 463 -15.94 30.22 24.18
CA TRP A 463 -16.63 29.44 25.20
C TRP A 463 -17.31 30.32 26.25
N SER A 464 -16.63 31.33 26.79
CA SER A 464 -17.22 32.23 27.80
C SER A 464 -18.32 33.12 27.24
N ILE A 465 -18.20 33.54 25.98
CA ILE A 465 -19.23 34.29 25.25
C ILE A 465 -20.44 33.39 24.98
N ALA A 466 -20.24 32.18 24.44
CA ALA A 466 -21.33 31.24 24.17
C ALA A 466 -22.14 30.92 25.44
N ARG A 467 -21.46 30.69 26.57
CA ARG A 467 -22.10 30.45 27.87
C ARG A 467 -22.86 31.66 28.39
N ARG A 468 -22.34 32.88 28.20
CA ARG A 468 -23.00 34.13 28.61
C ARG A 468 -24.32 34.36 27.89
N PHE A 469 -24.38 34.00 26.62
CA PHE A 469 -25.56 34.16 25.77
C PHE A 469 -26.41 32.89 25.63
N GLN A 470 -26.08 31.83 26.40
CA GLN A 470 -26.78 30.54 26.40
C GLN A 470 -26.89 29.88 25.02
N VAL A 471 -25.87 30.05 24.18
CA VAL A 471 -25.77 29.43 22.83
C VAL A 471 -24.63 28.43 22.78
N SER A 472 -24.63 27.53 21.79
CA SER A 472 -23.51 26.62 21.61
C SER A 472 -22.32 27.34 20.95
N GLN A 473 -21.09 26.92 21.28
CA GLN A 473 -19.89 27.46 20.63
C GLN A 473 -19.91 27.19 19.11
N ARG A 474 -20.53 26.07 18.69
CA ARG A 474 -20.67 25.71 17.28
C ARG A 474 -21.58 26.70 16.54
N ASP A 475 -22.68 27.11 17.14
CA ASP A 475 -23.61 28.06 16.53
C ASP A 475 -23.01 29.47 16.49
N LEU A 476 -22.34 29.87 17.57
CA LEU A 476 -21.61 31.14 17.63
C LEU A 476 -20.54 31.24 16.52
N VAL A 477 -19.81 30.15 16.27
CA VAL A 477 -18.82 30.04 15.21
C VAL A 477 -19.48 30.06 13.83
N ALA A 478 -20.60 29.36 13.65
CA ALA A 478 -21.35 29.30 12.41
C ALA A 478 -21.95 30.66 12.01
N TRP A 479 -22.58 31.38 12.93
CA TRP A 479 -23.19 32.70 12.67
C TRP A 479 -22.16 33.75 12.28
N ASN A 480 -20.93 33.62 12.76
CA ASN A 480 -19.85 34.56 12.53
C ASN A 480 -18.86 34.11 11.44
N GLY A 481 -19.07 32.92 10.86
CA GLY A 481 -18.21 32.38 9.81
C GLY A 481 -16.74 32.23 10.21
N ILE A 482 -16.46 32.05 11.50
CA ILE A 482 -15.09 31.90 12.04
C ILE A 482 -14.72 30.42 12.16
N SER A 483 -13.43 30.12 12.37
CA SER A 483 -12.99 28.74 12.65
C SER A 483 -13.21 28.41 14.14
N PRO A 484 -13.57 27.17 14.52
CA PRO A 484 -13.68 26.75 15.92
C PRO A 484 -12.40 26.98 16.74
N ASN A 485 -11.24 26.98 16.07
CA ASN A 485 -9.92 27.20 16.66
C ASN A 485 -9.38 28.61 16.41
N SER A 486 -10.22 29.55 15.98
CA SER A 486 -9.80 30.93 15.71
C SER A 486 -9.55 31.70 17.01
N TYR A 487 -8.42 32.41 17.08
CA TYR A 487 -8.18 33.39 18.13
C TYR A 487 -9.08 34.62 17.89
N ILE A 488 -9.87 34.98 18.89
CA ILE A 488 -10.69 36.20 18.90
C ILE A 488 -9.95 37.34 19.58
N LYS A 489 -10.10 38.59 19.09
CA LYS A 489 -9.40 39.76 19.64
C LYS A 489 -10.38 40.70 20.37
N PRO A 490 -9.98 41.32 21.50
CA PRO A 490 -10.76 42.39 22.10
C PRO A 490 -11.06 43.51 21.09
N GLY A 491 -12.30 44.00 21.07
CA GLY A 491 -12.80 44.98 20.11
C GLY A 491 -13.44 44.39 18.85
N GLN A 492 -13.27 43.08 18.57
CA GLN A 492 -13.94 42.40 17.47
C GLN A 492 -15.44 42.24 17.78
N LYS A 493 -16.30 42.45 16.78
CA LYS A 493 -17.75 42.27 16.89
C LYS A 493 -18.17 40.85 16.50
N LEU A 494 -19.08 40.24 17.26
CA LEU A 494 -19.73 38.98 16.95
C LEU A 494 -21.24 39.17 16.91
N LYS A 495 -21.88 38.56 15.91
CA LYS A 495 -23.33 38.40 15.81
C LYS A 495 -23.78 37.30 16.76
N ILE A 496 -24.70 37.61 17.64
CA ILE A 496 -25.34 36.69 18.57
C ILE A 496 -26.83 36.64 18.22
N ALA A 497 -27.33 35.49 17.80
CA ALA A 497 -28.77 35.26 17.73
C ALA A 497 -29.25 34.76 19.11
N SER A 498 -30.34 35.33 19.64
CA SER A 498 -30.97 34.78 20.83
C SER A 498 -31.72 33.50 20.44
N SER A 499 -31.44 32.41 21.14
CA SER A 499 -32.31 31.24 21.12
C SER A 499 -33.43 31.51 22.13
N GLY A 500 -34.68 31.41 21.72
CA GLY A 500 -35.78 31.15 22.66
C GLY A 500 -35.74 29.70 23.10
#